data_AF-Q2N7Z2-F1
#
_entry.id   AF-Q2N7Z2-F1
#
_cell.length_a   1.000
_cell.length_b   1.000
_cell.length_c   1.000
_cell.angle_alpha   90.00
_cell.angle_beta   90.00
_cell.angle_gamma   90.00
#
_symmetry.space_group_name_H-M   'P 1'
#
loop_
_entity.id
_entity.type
_entity.pdbx_description
1 polymer ?
#
loop_
_entity_poly.entity_id
_entity_poly.type
_entity_poly.pdbx_seq_one_letter_code
_entity_poly.pdbx_strand_id
1 'polypeptide(L)'
;MRLVITALLFVGGLFFLFTGTGFLLDPSVTGADFGLEANGARGLSSLRADLTAFFWVGGGCMIWGAWKRNGDPLIASAALFAIALLGRAVSMIADGPYEGWWLPMAVEAITVIVCLVGWQMLPHHDLTQEG
;
A
#
# COMPACT_ATOMS: atom_id res chain seq x y z
N MET A 1 -3.50 17.47 15.20
CA MET A 1 -2.58 16.39 14.76
C MET A 1 -3.31 15.06 14.52
N ARG A 2 -4.05 14.52 15.49
CA ARG A 2 -4.74 13.21 15.32
C ARG A 2 -5.73 13.15 14.15
N LEU A 3 -6.58 14.17 13.97
CA LEU A 3 -7.53 14.23 12.85
C LEU A 3 -6.85 14.24 11.47
N VAL A 4 -5.70 14.91 11.36
CA VAL A 4 -4.93 14.99 10.11
C VAL A 4 -4.42 13.60 9.73
N ILE A 5 -3.82 12.87 10.67
CA ILE A 5 -3.32 11.50 10.42
C ILE A 5 -4.46 10.55 10.08
N THR A 6 -5.59 10.61 10.79
CA THR A 6 -6.76 9.78 10.46
C THR A 6 -7.30 10.09 9.06
N ALA A 7 -7.34 11.37 8.66
CA ALA A 7 -7.76 11.76 7.32
C ALA A 7 -6.77 11.26 6.24
N LEU A 8 -5.46 11.41 6.48
CA LEU A 8 -4.42 10.92 5.57
C LEU A 8 -4.49 9.40 5.38
N LEU A 9 -4.67 8.65 6.46
CA LEU A 9 -4.85 7.19 6.42
C LEU A 9 -6.10 6.81 5.63
N PHE A 10 -7.22 7.49 5.85
CA PHE A 10 -8.47 7.18 5.18
C PHE A 10 -8.41 7.49 3.67
N VAL A 11 -7.91 8.68 3.30
CA VAL A 11 -7.78 9.11 1.89
C VAL A 11 -6.73 8.27 1.17
N GLY A 12 -5.57 8.05 1.77
CA GLY A 12 -4.53 7.19 1.21
C GLY A 12 -5.00 5.74 1.06
N GLY A 13 -5.73 5.23 2.04
CA GLY A 13 -6.32 3.90 1.96
C GLY A 13 -7.34 3.79 0.82
N LEU A 14 -8.20 4.80 0.63
CA LEU A 14 -9.16 4.82 -0.49
C LEU A 14 -8.47 4.87 -1.85
N PHE A 15 -7.39 5.66 -1.96
CA PHE A 15 -6.56 5.70 -3.17
C PHE A 15 -6.02 4.31 -3.50
N PHE A 16 -5.45 3.58 -2.53
CA PHE A 16 -4.96 2.22 -2.78
C PHE A 16 -6.06 1.23 -3.07
N LEU A 17 -7.23 1.30 -2.41
CA LEU A 17 -8.36 0.45 -2.77
C LEU A 17 -8.80 0.66 -4.21
N PHE A 18 -8.84 1.91 -4.68
CA PHE A 18 -9.18 2.23 -6.06
C PHE A 18 -8.14 1.65 -7.03
N THR A 19 -6.84 1.80 -6.75
CA THR A 19 -5.77 1.19 -7.54
C THR A 19 -5.89 -0.33 -7.60
N GLY A 20 -6.14 -1.00 -6.47
CA GLY A 20 -6.35 -2.45 -6.43
C GLY A 20 -7.59 -2.88 -7.21
N THR A 21 -8.68 -2.10 -7.18
CA THR A 21 -9.86 -2.34 -8.01
C THR A 21 -9.54 -2.20 -9.50
N GLY A 22 -8.68 -1.27 -9.89
CA GLY A 22 -8.14 -1.16 -11.23
C GLY A 22 -7.45 -2.45 -11.67
N PHE A 23 -6.53 -2.97 -10.85
CA PHE A 23 -5.86 -4.25 -11.12
C PHE A 23 -6.83 -5.44 -11.20
N LEU A 24 -7.93 -5.44 -10.44
CA LEU A 24 -8.90 -6.52 -10.47
C LEU A 24 -9.75 -6.50 -11.76
N LEU A 25 -10.22 -5.32 -12.16
CA LEU A 25 -11.19 -5.16 -13.25
C LEU A 25 -10.51 -4.97 -14.61
N ASP A 26 -9.50 -4.11 -14.70
CA ASP A 26 -8.72 -3.83 -15.90
C ASP A 26 -7.21 -3.83 -15.62
N PRO A 27 -6.62 -5.03 -15.41
CA PRO A 27 -5.19 -5.18 -15.12
C PRO A 27 -4.28 -4.77 -16.27
N SER A 28 -4.76 -4.77 -17.52
CA SER A 28 -3.97 -4.35 -18.67
C SER A 28 -3.65 -2.86 -18.61
N VAL A 29 -4.69 -2.03 -18.43
CA VAL A 29 -4.54 -0.58 -18.36
C VAL A 29 -3.81 -0.20 -17.07
N THR A 30 -4.27 -0.73 -15.94
CA THR A 30 -3.66 -0.41 -14.63
C THR A 30 -2.21 -0.92 -14.55
N GLY A 31 -1.91 -2.08 -15.14
CA GLY A 31 -0.54 -2.60 -15.21
C GLY A 31 0.38 -1.71 -16.03
N ALA A 32 -0.10 -1.16 -17.15
CA ALA A 32 0.68 -0.26 -17.99
C ALA A 32 1.10 1.02 -17.25
N ASP A 33 0.25 1.57 -16.38
CA ASP A 33 0.59 2.72 -15.51
C ASP A 33 1.74 2.40 -14.54
N PHE A 34 1.97 1.12 -14.24
CA PHE A 34 3.05 0.61 -13.40
C PHE A 34 4.25 0.08 -14.21
N GLY A 35 4.23 0.21 -15.54
CA GLY A 35 5.26 -0.33 -16.44
C GLY A 35 5.23 -1.85 -16.55
N LEU A 36 4.09 -2.48 -16.26
CA LEU A 36 3.89 -3.94 -16.33
C LEU A 36 3.15 -4.31 -17.62
N GLU A 37 3.67 -5.30 -18.34
CA GLU A 37 3.00 -5.92 -19.48
C GLU A 37 2.57 -7.35 -19.13
N ALA A 38 1.31 -7.68 -19.40
CA ALA A 38 0.77 -8.99 -19.11
C ALA A 38 1.14 -10.01 -20.20
N ASN A 39 1.86 -11.07 -19.83
CA ASN A 39 2.08 -12.21 -20.72
C ASN A 39 0.82 -13.13 -20.77
N GLY A 40 -0.12 -12.78 -21.65
CA GLY A 40 -1.35 -13.52 -21.89
C GLY A 40 -2.19 -13.72 -20.62
N ALA A 41 -2.95 -14.82 -20.59
CA ALA A 41 -3.83 -15.14 -19.47
C ALA A 41 -3.08 -15.31 -18.13
N ARG A 42 -1.84 -15.81 -18.17
CA ARG A 42 -1.01 -15.99 -16.97
C ARG A 42 -0.66 -14.66 -16.33
N GLY A 43 -0.12 -13.71 -17.12
CA GLY A 43 0.21 -12.37 -16.62
C GLY A 43 -1.03 -11.64 -16.10
N LEU A 44 -2.14 -11.72 -16.84
CA LEU A 44 -3.42 -11.13 -16.42
C LEU A 44 -3.95 -11.71 -15.10
N SER A 45 -3.73 -13.01 -14.86
CA SER A 45 -4.10 -13.67 -13.61
C SER A 45 -3.25 -13.18 -12.43
N SER A 46 -1.92 -13.12 -12.60
CA SER A 46 -1.02 -12.58 -11.56
C SER A 46 -1.29 -11.12 -11.25
N LEU A 47 -1.53 -10.28 -12.26
CA LEU A 47 -1.91 -8.87 -12.03
C LEU A 47 -3.19 -8.74 -11.20
N ARG A 48 -4.22 -9.53 -11.52
CA ARG A 48 -5.48 -9.52 -10.74
C ARG A 48 -5.31 -10.05 -9.33
N ALA A 49 -4.51 -11.08 -9.12
CA ALA A 49 -4.35 -11.68 -7.82
C ALA A 49 -3.41 -10.84 -6.94
N ASP A 50 -2.17 -10.69 -7.37
CA ASP A 50 -1.07 -10.26 -6.51
C ASP A 50 -1.12 -8.76 -6.25
N LEU A 51 -1.40 -7.96 -7.28
CA LEU A 51 -1.43 -6.50 -7.17
C LEU A 51 -2.71 -6.02 -6.49
N THR A 52 -3.86 -6.65 -6.80
CA THR A 52 -5.10 -6.39 -6.04
C THR A 52 -4.91 -6.73 -4.58
N ALA A 53 -4.34 -7.90 -4.25
CA ALA A 53 -4.10 -8.30 -2.86
C ALA A 53 -3.19 -7.29 -2.14
N PHE A 54 -2.08 -6.88 -2.77
CA PHE A 54 -1.17 -5.88 -2.21
C PHE A 54 -1.89 -4.57 -1.88
N PHE A 55 -2.61 -4.00 -2.86
CA PHE A 55 -3.26 -2.69 -2.70
C PHE A 55 -4.52 -2.75 -1.82
N TRP A 56 -5.30 -3.82 -1.89
CA TRP A 56 -6.48 -3.98 -1.04
C TRP A 56 -6.13 -4.24 0.41
N VAL A 57 -5.13 -5.08 0.69
CA VAL A 57 -4.67 -5.28 2.07
C VAL A 57 -3.99 -4.02 2.58
N GLY A 58 -3.07 -3.43 1.82
CA GLY A 58 -2.39 -2.19 2.17
C GLY A 58 -3.37 -1.05 2.46
N GLY A 59 -4.28 -0.76 1.54
CA GLY A 59 -5.28 0.29 1.69
C GLY A 59 -6.38 -0.04 2.71
N GLY A 60 -6.83 -1.28 2.75
CA GLY A 60 -7.88 -1.75 3.66
C GLY A 60 -7.45 -1.66 5.13
N CYS A 61 -6.22 -2.05 5.44
CA CYS A 61 -5.63 -1.88 6.77
C CYS A 61 -5.52 -0.41 7.19
N MET A 62 -5.21 0.50 6.25
CA MET A 62 -5.21 1.95 6.52
C MET A 62 -6.60 2.48 6.85
N ILE A 63 -7.61 2.12 6.06
CA ILE A 63 -9.01 2.52 6.30
C ILE A 63 -9.50 1.95 7.62
N TRP A 64 -9.25 0.66 7.88
CA TRP A 64 -9.63 0.02 9.14
C TRP A 64 -8.98 0.75 10.31
N GLY A 65 -7.67 0.96 10.29
CA GLY A 65 -6.97 1.63 11.38
C GLY A 65 -7.52 3.04 11.64
N ALA A 66 -7.81 3.80 10.58
CA ALA A 66 -8.45 5.10 10.67
C ALA A 66 -9.87 5.04 11.26
N TRP A 67 -10.71 4.12 10.77
CA TRP A 67 -12.13 4.03 11.14
C TRP A 67 -12.33 3.50 12.56
N LYS A 68 -11.68 2.39 12.90
CA LYS A 68 -11.78 1.78 14.24
C LYS A 68 -10.86 2.44 15.26
N ARG A 69 -10.06 3.42 14.83
CA ARG A 69 -9.06 4.09 15.68
C ARG A 69 -8.11 3.08 16.32
N ASN A 70 -7.70 2.08 15.54
CA ASN A 70 -6.78 1.03 15.97
C ASN A 70 -5.45 1.16 15.20
N GLY A 71 -4.34 1.24 15.92
CA GLY A 71 -2.99 1.25 15.34
C GLY A 71 -2.57 -0.10 14.78
N ASP A 72 -3.03 -1.22 15.35
CA ASP A 72 -2.58 -2.57 15.00
C ASP A 72 -2.57 -2.88 13.50
N PRO A 73 -3.65 -2.66 12.71
CA PRO A 73 -3.65 -3.00 11.29
C PRO A 73 -2.66 -2.17 10.47
N LEU A 74 -2.25 -0.98 10.95
CA LEU A 74 -1.37 -0.08 10.19
C LEU A 74 0.04 -0.66 9.99
N ILE A 75 0.47 -1.60 10.84
CA ILE A 75 1.77 -2.25 10.68
C ILE A 75 1.81 -3.12 9.43
N ALA A 76 0.68 -3.73 9.04
CA ALA A 76 0.60 -4.53 7.82
C ALA A 76 0.78 -3.64 6.57
N SER A 77 0.10 -2.49 6.53
CA SER A 77 0.29 -1.48 5.48
C SER A 77 1.74 -0.99 5.46
N ALA A 78 2.31 -0.62 6.61
CA ALA A 78 3.69 -0.17 6.69
C ALA A 78 4.68 -1.22 6.17
N ALA A 79 4.50 -2.49 6.53
CA ALA A 79 5.36 -3.58 6.08
C ALA A 79 5.29 -3.78 4.55
N LEU A 80 4.09 -3.80 3.96
CA LEU A 80 3.91 -3.96 2.52
C LEU A 80 4.63 -2.86 1.72
N PHE A 81 4.39 -1.59 2.09
CA PHE A 81 5.01 -0.46 1.37
C PHE A 81 6.50 -0.30 1.67
N ALA A 82 6.98 -0.69 2.86
CA ALA A 82 8.41 -0.72 3.15
C ALA A 82 9.14 -1.76 2.32
N ILE A 83 8.57 -2.96 2.15
CA ILE A 83 9.14 -4.01 1.30
C ILE A 83 9.13 -3.58 -0.18
N ALA A 84 8.06 -2.92 -0.65
CA ALA A 84 8.01 -2.37 -1.99
C ALA A 84 9.11 -1.32 -2.23
N LEU A 85 9.30 -0.40 -1.27
CA LEU A 85 10.36 0.62 -1.31
C LEU A 85 11.76 -0.02 -1.34
N LEU A 86 11.98 -1.07 -0.56
CA LEU A 86 13.24 -1.84 -0.61
C LEU A 86 13.44 -2.49 -1.98
N GLY A 87 12.39 -3.07 -2.57
CA GLY A 87 12.45 -3.60 -3.93
C GLY A 87 12.87 -2.54 -4.95
N ARG A 88 12.33 -1.32 -4.85
CA ARG A 88 12.74 -0.20 -5.71
C ARG A 88 14.16 0.27 -5.44
N ALA A 89 14.60 0.29 -4.19
CA ALA A 89 15.98 0.62 -3.85
C ALA A 89 16.96 -0.41 -4.45
N VAL A 90 16.61 -1.70 -4.43
CA VAL A 90 17.40 -2.74 -5.10
C VAL A 90 17.42 -2.50 -6.61
N SER A 91 16.28 -2.22 -7.24
CA SER A 91 16.23 -1.95 -8.69
C SER A 91 17.02 -0.69 -9.08
N MET A 92 16.98 0.37 -8.27
CA MET A 92 17.81 1.56 -8.47
C MET A 92 19.32 1.25 -8.46
N ILE A 93 19.75 0.28 -7.65
CA ILE A 93 21.15 -0.15 -7.58
C ILE A 93 21.50 -1.10 -8.74
N ALA A 94 20.60 -2.01 -9.09
CA ALA A 94 20.84 -3.07 -10.07
C ALA A 94 20.63 -2.62 -11.52
N ASP A 95 19.56 -1.88 -11.78
CA ASP A 95 19.07 -1.51 -13.11
C ASP A 95 19.24 -0.01 -13.42
N GLY A 96 19.38 0.81 -12.38
CA GLY A 96 19.53 2.26 -12.49
C GLY A 96 18.20 3.03 -12.54
N PRO A 97 18.26 4.38 -12.56
CA PRO A 97 17.06 5.22 -12.62
C PRO A 97 16.40 5.23 -14.01
N TYR A 98 15.09 5.42 -14.03
CA TYR A 98 14.28 5.66 -15.23
C TYR A 98 13.45 6.95 -15.07
N GLU A 99 12.90 7.52 -16.14
CA GLU A 99 12.12 8.76 -16.03
C GLU A 99 10.96 8.63 -15.02
N GLY A 100 10.89 9.52 -14.02
CA GLY A 100 9.86 9.46 -12.99
C GLY A 100 10.08 8.39 -11.88
N TRP A 101 11.24 7.73 -11.83
CA TRP A 101 11.57 6.69 -10.83
C TRP A 101 11.29 7.08 -9.37
N TRP A 102 11.45 8.37 -9.04
CA TRP A 102 11.33 8.88 -7.68
C TRP A 102 9.89 8.92 -7.18
N LEU A 103 8.91 9.04 -8.08
CA LEU A 103 7.50 9.23 -7.72
C LEU A 103 6.91 8.04 -6.94
N PRO A 104 7.00 6.78 -7.42
CA PRO A 104 6.46 5.66 -6.67
C PRO A 104 7.22 5.42 -5.35
N MET A 105 8.54 5.66 -5.32
CA MET A 105 9.32 5.59 -4.08
C MET A 105 8.86 6.63 -3.06
N ALA A 106 8.51 7.84 -3.50
CA ALA A 106 7.96 8.87 -2.62
C ALA A 106 6.59 8.46 -2.06
N VAL A 107 5.70 7.90 -2.89
CA VAL A 107 4.40 7.39 -2.44
C VAL A 107 4.57 6.29 -1.39
N GLU A 108 5.46 5.33 -1.64
CA GLU A 108 5.76 4.23 -0.72
C GLU A 108 6.34 4.77 0.60
N ALA A 109 7.35 5.63 0.55
CA ALA A 109 7.99 6.21 1.74
C ALA A 109 7.01 7.04 2.58
N ILE A 110 6.20 7.89 1.95
CA ILE A 110 5.18 8.68 2.63
C ILE A 110 4.14 7.77 3.28
N THR A 111 3.72 6.71 2.58
CA THR A 111 2.74 5.77 3.11
C THR A 111 3.27 5.04 4.34
N VAL A 112 4.52 4.59 4.31
CA VAL A 112 5.20 3.98 5.47
C VAL A 112 5.23 4.96 6.63
N ILE A 113 5.66 6.20 6.41
CA ILE A 113 5.73 7.22 7.47
C ILE A 113 4.34 7.49 8.07
N VAL A 114 3.33 7.70 7.23
CA VAL A 114 1.95 7.95 7.69
C VAL A 114 1.41 6.77 8.48
N CYS A 115 1.67 5.53 8.06
CA CYS A 115 1.25 4.33 8.78
C CYS A 115 1.97 4.18 10.12
N LEU A 116 3.28 4.41 10.18
CA LEU A 116 4.06 4.32 11.42
C LEU A 116 3.70 5.43 12.41
N VAL A 117 3.52 6.67 11.95
CA VAL A 117 3.03 7.77 12.77
C VAL A 117 1.60 7.48 13.26
N GLY A 118 0.73 6.97 12.39
CA GLY A 118 -0.60 6.51 12.77
C GLY A 118 -0.57 5.40 13.82
N TRP A 119 0.30 4.42 13.65
CA TRP A 119 0.51 3.32 14.59
C TRP A 119 0.97 3.84 15.95
N GLN A 120 1.89 4.80 16.02
CA GLN A 120 2.33 5.41 17.29
C GLN A 120 1.25 6.26 17.97
N MET A 121 0.34 6.86 17.20
CA MET A 121 -0.67 7.81 17.70
C MET A 121 -2.02 7.19 18.03
N LEU A 122 -2.32 6.00 17.51
CA LEU A 122 -3.60 5.31 17.73
C LEU A 122 -3.45 4.22 18.80
N PRO A 123 -4.51 3.97 19.60
CA PRO A 123 -4.54 2.86 20.53
C PRO A 123 -4.29 1.51 19.84
N HIS A 124 -3.61 0.62 20.55
CA HIS A 124 -3.45 -0.80 20.21
C HIS A 124 -4.38 -1.62 21.10
N HIS A 125 -5.01 -2.66 20.55
CA HIS A 125 -5.78 -3.59 21.39
C HIS A 125 -4.84 -4.56 22.09
N ASP A 126 -5.04 -4.71 23.40
CA ASP A 126 -4.33 -5.72 24.18
C ASP A 126 -5.00 -7.08 23.95
N LEU A 127 -4.27 -8.02 23.35
CA LEU A 127 -4.74 -9.38 23.07
C LEU A 127 -4.96 -10.21 24.35
N THR A 128 -4.59 -9.70 25.52
CA THR A 128 -4.68 -10.41 26.80
C THR A 128 -5.97 -10.15 27.60
N GLN A 129 -6.86 -9.26 27.13
CA GLN A 129 -8.08 -8.90 27.86
C GLN A 129 -9.35 -9.67 27.48
N GLU A 130 -9.23 -10.69 26.64
CA GLU A 130 -10.32 -11.65 26.39
C GLU A 130 -9.94 -13.03 26.97
N GLY A 131 -10.10 -13.18 28.28
CA GLY A 131 -9.86 -14.43 29.02
C GLY A 131 -10.41 -14.39 30.44
#